data_AF-A0A9D2DIC5-F1
#
_entry.id   AF-A0A9D2DIC5-F1
#
_cell.length_a   1.000
_cell.length_b   1.000
_cell.length_c   1.000
_cell.angle_alpha   90.00
_cell.angle_beta   90.00
_cell.angle_gamma   90.00
#
_symmetry.space_group_name_H-M   'P 1'
#
loop_
_entity.id
_entity.type
_entity.pdbx_description
1 polymer ?
#
loop_
_entity_poly.entity_id
_entity_poly.type
_entity_poly.pdbx_seq_one_letter_code
_entity_poly.pdbx_strand_id
1 'polypeptide(L)'
;MPALQIRDLPQGIYDALKLRAEREHRSLAQQATVAIEEHLRLIPGGTVRERALTEEEECQARIAKRKALFAEIDAAPKIDIPDDFPTPAEIVRELRDSR
;
A
#
# COMPACT_ATOMS: atom_id res chain seq x y z
N MET A 1 -6.63 9.90 -2.66
CA MET A 1 -5.95 10.52 -1.50
C MET A 1 -6.46 11.93 -1.34
N PRO A 2 -6.81 12.39 -0.12
CA PRO A 2 -7.25 13.76 0.10
C PRO A 2 -6.10 14.74 -0.22
N ALA A 3 -6.42 15.85 -0.87
CA ALA A 3 -5.46 16.90 -1.16
C ALA A 3 -5.33 17.84 0.06
N LEU A 4 -4.10 18.05 0.54
CA LEU A 4 -3.80 19.01 1.59
C LEU A 4 -3.43 20.36 0.95
N GLN A 5 -4.17 21.42 1.29
CA GLN A 5 -3.85 22.80 0.89
C GLN A 5 -3.25 23.55 2.09
N ILE A 6 -2.03 24.07 1.93
CA ILE A 6 -1.38 24.93 2.93
C ILE A 6 -1.70 26.39 2.60
N ARG A 7 -2.41 27.07 3.48
CA ARG A 7 -2.74 28.50 3.34
C ARG A 7 -1.81 29.35 4.19
N ASP A 8 -1.63 30.60 3.77
CA ASP A 8 -0.85 31.62 4.49
C ASP A 8 0.57 31.18 4.88
N LEU A 9 1.24 30.46 3.97
CA LEU A 9 2.58 29.96 4.21
C LEU A 9 3.58 31.13 4.22
N PRO A 10 4.35 31.33 5.31
CA PRO A 10 5.33 32.41 5.38
C PRO A 10 6.40 32.28 4.29
N GLN A 11 6.77 33.39 3.65
CA GLN A 11 7.70 33.40 2.52
C GLN A 11 9.03 32.68 2.82
N GLY A 12 9.62 32.92 4.01
CA GLY A 12 10.87 32.26 4.39
C GLY A 12 10.75 30.73 4.48
N ILE A 13 9.58 30.20 4.85
CA ILE A 13 9.35 28.75 4.89
C ILE A 13 9.17 28.20 3.48
N TYR A 14 8.47 28.92 2.61
CA TYR A 14 8.35 28.57 1.20
C TYR A 14 9.73 28.49 0.53
N ASP A 15 10.58 29.49 0.73
CA ASP A 15 11.93 29.53 0.16
C ASP A 15 12.79 28.39 0.68
N ALA A 16 12.72 28.08 1.98
CA ALA A 16 13.41 26.94 2.58
C ALA A 16 12.94 25.58 2.01
N LEU A 17 11.62 25.40 1.83
CA LEU A 17 11.06 24.21 1.21
C LEU A 17 11.51 24.06 -0.25
N LYS A 18 11.51 25.16 -1.01
CA LYS A 18 11.94 25.18 -2.40
C LYS A 18 13.41 24.81 -2.54
N LEU A 19 14.28 25.41 -1.73
CA LEU A 19 15.71 25.11 -1.74
C LEU A 19 16.00 23.65 -1.38
N ARG A 20 15.26 23.10 -0.40
CA ARG A 20 15.38 21.67 -0.03
C ARG A 20 14.83 20.76 -1.13
N ALA A 21 13.74 21.13 -1.80
CA ALA A 21 13.17 20.37 -2.90
C ALA A 21 14.13 20.28 -4.10
N GLU A 22 14.77 21.41 -4.46
CA GLU A 22 15.78 21.46 -5.53
C GLU A 22 16.98 20.58 -5.22
N ARG A 23 17.50 20.65 -3.98
CA ARG A 23 18.64 19.85 -3.53
C ARG A 23 18.37 18.35 -3.53
N GLU A 24 17.16 17.95 -3.15
CA GLU A 24 16.76 16.54 -3.07
C GLU A 24 16.13 16.02 -4.37
N HIS A 25 16.09 16.84 -5.43
CA HIS A 25 15.46 16.54 -6.72
C HIS A 25 13.99 16.09 -6.60
N ARG A 26 13.24 16.73 -5.70
CA ARG A 26 11.82 16.43 -5.43
C ARG A 26 10.93 17.58 -5.88
N SER A 27 9.67 17.27 -6.17
CA SER A 27 8.66 18.32 -6.32
C SER A 27 8.40 19.02 -4.98
N LEU A 28 7.94 20.27 -5.02
CA LEU A 28 7.63 21.04 -3.81
C LEU A 28 6.57 20.35 -2.93
N ALA A 29 5.55 19.74 -3.56
CA ALA A 29 4.51 19.00 -2.85
C ALA A 29 5.09 17.77 -2.13
N GLN A 30 5.96 16.99 -2.78
CA GLN A 30 6.62 15.86 -2.15
C GLN A 30 7.54 16.30 -1.01
N GLN A 31 8.28 17.40 -1.21
CA GLN A 31 9.15 17.93 -0.16
C GLN A 31 8.36 18.41 1.06
N ALA A 32 7.16 18.98 0.86
CA ALA A 32 6.24 19.32 1.94
C ALA A 32 5.77 18.08 2.70
N THR A 33 5.40 16.99 2.00
CA THR A 33 5.04 15.72 2.64
C THR A 33 6.19 15.17 3.49
N VAL A 34 7.40 15.09 2.93
CA VAL A 34 8.58 14.59 3.66
C VAL A 34 8.88 15.45 4.89
N ALA A 35 8.79 16.77 4.77
CA ALA A 35 9.00 17.67 5.91
C ALA A 35 7.98 17.45 7.03
N ILE A 36 6.71 17.21 6.68
CA ILE A 36 5.65 16.89 7.64
C ILE A 36 5.91 15.53 8.30
N GLU A 37 6.26 14.50 7.53
CA GLU A 37 6.60 13.17 8.04
C GLU A 37 7.79 13.20 9.02
N GLU A 38 8.88 13.88 8.63
CA GLU A 38 10.05 14.06 9.48
C GLU A 38 9.69 14.76 10.79
N HIS A 39 8.88 15.82 10.73
CA HIS A 39 8.45 16.54 11.92
C HIS A 39 7.59 15.67 12.84
N LEU A 40 6.63 14.93 12.30
CA LEU A 40 5.76 14.05 13.08
C LEU A 40 6.52 12.89 13.74
N ARG A 41 7.64 12.44 13.16
CA ARG A 41 8.54 11.44 13.78
C ARG A 41 9.28 11.99 15.00
N LEU A 42 9.55 13.30 15.03
CA LEU A 42 10.29 13.96 16.09
C LEU A 42 9.43 14.33 17.30
N ILE A 43 8.10 14.45 17.13
CA ILE A 43 7.18 14.75 18.23
C ILE A 43 7.02 13.50 19.13
N PRO A 44 7.45 13.53 20.40
CA PRO A 44 7.17 12.47 21.35
C PRO A 44 5.65 12.42 21.61
N GLY A 45 5.01 11.27 21.39
CA GLY A 45 3.55 11.12 21.55
C GLY A 45 2.71 11.60 20.35
N GLY A 46 3.32 11.90 19.20
CA GLY A 46 2.59 12.22 17.97
C GLY A 46 1.79 11.01 17.46
N THR A 47 0.47 11.16 17.36
CA THR A 47 -0.54 10.15 16.97
C THR A 47 -0.26 9.38 15.67
N VAL A 48 0.69 9.82 14.85
CA VAL A 48 1.12 9.13 13.62
C VAL A 48 1.99 7.92 13.91
N ARG A 49 2.77 7.92 15.01
CA ARG A 49 3.51 6.73 15.44
C ARG A 49 2.56 5.57 15.76
N GLU A 50 1.48 5.85 16.47
CA GLU A 50 0.48 4.82 16.80
C GLU A 50 -0.23 4.29 15.55
N ARG A 51 -0.66 5.16 14.62
CA ARG A 51 -1.37 4.71 13.41
C ARG A 51 -0.48 3.99 12.39
N ALA A 52 0.75 4.46 12.15
CA ALA A 52 1.66 3.82 11.21
C ALA A 52 2.20 2.48 11.74
N LEU A 53 2.46 2.38 13.05
CA LEU A 53 2.79 1.09 13.68
C LEU A 53 1.60 0.12 13.60
N THR A 54 0.37 0.59 13.86
CA THR A 54 -0.82 -0.28 13.68
C THR A 54 -1.01 -0.70 12.22
N GLU A 55 -0.75 0.16 11.24
CA GLU A 55 -0.87 -0.18 9.81
C GLU A 55 0.20 -1.20 9.34
N GLU A 56 1.43 -1.07 9.82
CA GLU A 56 2.50 -2.04 9.53
C GLU A 56 2.22 -3.39 10.20
N GLU A 57 1.79 -3.39 11.47
CA GLU A 57 1.40 -4.59 12.20
C GLU A 57 0.17 -5.27 11.56
N GLU A 58 -0.83 -4.50 11.12
CA GLU A 58 -1.99 -5.00 10.38
C GLU A 58 -1.59 -5.57 9.01
N CYS A 59 -0.66 -4.92 8.29
CA CYS A 59 -0.12 -5.46 7.04
C CYS A 59 0.64 -6.77 7.28
N GLN A 60 1.48 -6.85 8.31
CA GLN A 60 2.18 -8.08 8.67
C GLN A 60 1.22 -9.18 9.11
N ALA A 61 0.18 -8.85 9.88
CA ALA A 61 -0.86 -9.80 10.27
C ALA A 61 -1.62 -10.34 9.05
N ARG A 62 -1.91 -9.50 8.05
CA ARG A 62 -2.53 -9.92 6.78
C ARG A 62 -1.60 -10.82 5.97
N ILE A 63 -0.30 -10.50 5.90
CA ILE A 63 0.69 -11.32 5.21
C ILE A 63 0.84 -12.68 5.90
N ALA A 64 0.91 -12.70 7.23
CA ALA A 64 1.00 -13.93 8.03
C ALA A 64 -0.24 -14.81 7.83
N LYS A 65 -1.44 -14.22 7.91
CA LYS A 65 -2.70 -14.93 7.66
C LYS A 65 -2.76 -15.51 6.26
N ARG A 66 -2.34 -14.74 5.25
CA ARG A 66 -2.28 -15.19 3.86
C ARG A 66 -1.31 -16.36 3.70
N LYS A 67 -0.10 -16.27 4.26
CA LYS A 67 0.90 -17.35 4.22
C LYS A 67 0.40 -18.63 4.88
N ALA A 68 -0.24 -18.52 6.05
CA ALA A 68 -0.81 -19.68 6.74
C ALA A 68 -1.89 -20.38 5.90
N LEU A 69 -2.77 -19.60 5.27
CA LEU A 69 -3.82 -20.13 4.40
C LEU A 69 -3.26 -20.79 3.14
N PHE A 70 -2.22 -20.23 2.52
CA PHE A 70 -1.54 -20.89 1.41
C PHE A 70 -0.84 -22.19 1.84
N ALA A 71 -0.19 -22.20 3.01
CA ALA A 71 0.43 -23.42 3.53
C ALA A 71 -0.61 -24.53 3.81
N GLU A 72 -1.81 -24.16 4.28
CA GLU A 72 -2.93 -25.09 4.44
C GLU A 72 -3.42 -25.65 3.10
N ILE A 73 -3.55 -24.81 2.08
CA ILE A 73 -3.93 -25.24 0.72
C ILE A 73 -2.85 -26.17 0.12
N ASP A 74 -1.58 -25.83 0.29
CA ASP A 74 -0.46 -26.64 -0.22
C ASP A 74 -0.34 -27.99 0.49
N ALA A 75 -0.71 -28.05 1.78
CA ALA A 75 -0.76 -29.28 2.56
C ALA A 75 -2.01 -30.14 2.27
N ALA A 76 -3.02 -29.56 1.63
CA ALA A 76 -4.22 -30.30 1.24
C ALA A 76 -3.85 -31.34 0.16
N PRO A 77 -4.49 -32.53 0.18
CA PRO A 77 -4.26 -33.52 -0.85
C PRO A 77 -4.63 -32.96 -2.21
N LYS A 78 -3.71 -33.08 -3.17
CA LYS A 78 -3.96 -32.69 -4.56
C LYS A 78 -5.05 -33.58 -5.11
N ILE A 79 -6.02 -32.96 -5.77
CA ILE A 79 -7.04 -33.68 -6.52
C ILE A 79 -6.41 -34.01 -7.88
N ASP A 80 -6.23 -35.30 -8.15
CA ASP A 80 -5.83 -35.76 -9.47
C ASP A 80 -7.01 -35.56 -10.42
N ILE A 81 -6.89 -34.55 -11.27
CA ILE A 81 -7.89 -34.25 -12.29
C ILE A 81 -7.63 -35.18 -13.47
N PRO A 82 -8.63 -35.94 -13.96
CA PRO A 82 -8.47 -36.78 -15.14
C PRO A 82 -8.00 -35.98 -16.36
N ASP A 83 -7.18 -36.58 -17.22
CA ASP A 83 -6.62 -35.90 -18.41
C ASP A 83 -7.71 -35.42 -19.39
N ASP A 84 -8.87 -36.09 -19.41
CA ASP A 84 -10.03 -35.73 -20.24
C ASP A 84 -10.89 -34.60 -19.63
N PHE A 85 -10.48 -34.01 -18.51
CA PHE A 85 -11.24 -32.95 -17.87
C PHE A 85 -11.14 -31.65 -18.68
N PRO A 86 -12.28 -30.97 -18.95
CA PRO A 86 -12.29 -29.80 -19.81
C PRO A 86 -11.47 -28.67 -19.21
N THR A 87 -10.75 -27.98 -20.09
CA THR A 87 -9.93 -26.83 -19.70
C THR A 87 -10.82 -25.68 -19.21
N PRO A 88 -10.29 -24.76 -18.39
CA PRO A 88 -11.04 -23.59 -17.95
C PRO A 88 -11.59 -22.75 -19.11
N ALA A 89 -10.91 -22.73 -20.26
CA ALA A 89 -11.36 -22.00 -21.44
C ALA A 89 -12.57 -22.67 -22.12
N GLU A 90 -12.62 -24.00 -22.15
CA GLU A 90 -13.74 -24.77 -22.70
C GLU A 90 -14.99 -24.62 -21.83
N ILE A 91 -14.82 -24.70 -20.50
CA ILE A 91 -15.92 -24.47 -19.53
C ILE A 91 -16.52 -23.08 -19.70
N VAL A 92 -15.68 -22.04 -19.84
CA VAL A 92 -16.17 -20.65 -20.01
C VAL A 92 -16.87 -20.44 -21.35
N ARG A 93 -16.44 -21.12 -22.42
CA ARG A 93 -17.12 -21.08 -23.72
C ARG A 93 -18.49 -21.74 -23.66
N GLU A 94 -18.56 -22.95 -23.11
CA GLU A 94 -19.82 -23.68 -22.97
C GLU A 94 -20.86 -22.87 -22.16
N LEU A 95 -20.45 -22.25 -21.05
CA LEU A 95 -21.32 -21.40 -20.22
C LEU A 95 -21.81 -20.12 -20.93
N ARG A 96 -21.06 -19.62 -21.92
CA ARG A 96 -21.49 -18.48 -22.74
C ARG A 96 -22.46 -18.90 -23.84
N ASP A 97 -22.22 -20.06 -24.44
CA ASP A 97 -23.02 -20.58 -25.56
C ASP A 97 -24.36 -21.19 -25.08
N SER A 98 -24.48 -21.49 -23.78
CA SER A 98 -25.70 -22.00 -23.13
C SER A 98 -26.58 -20.92 -22.47
N ARG A 99 -26.29 -19.63 -22.69
CA ARG A 99 -27.10 -18.47 -22.29
C ARG A 99 -27.88 -17.88 -23.45
#